data_AF-A0A0H3J5Z3-F1
#
_entry.id   AF-A0A0H3J5Z3-F1
#
_cell.length_a   1.000
_cell.length_b   1.000
_cell.length_c   1.000
_cell.angle_alpha   90.00
_cell.angle_beta   90.00
_cell.angle_gamma   90.00
#
_symmetry.space_group_name_H-M   'P 1'
#
loop_
_entity.id
_entity.type
_entity.pdbx_description
1 polymer ?
#
loop_
_entity_poly.entity_id
_entity_poly.type
_entity_poly.pdbx_seq_one_letter_code
_entity_poly.pdbx_strand_id
1 'polypeptide(L)'
;MKIGDIVVRKSYDKDVTFKIIDIKDTDKGTMYVLNGVNLRIVADSPLEDLEQVDEDNIGLSDVVFNKKVNESIKNIIESRRNNRKTGKYKNHKKKKREKSYRESKDTSSSRQTALAEIYPRDLKKIKITQVENSDSMIFSRPGKILHVDGDPNYLDVCIKVYKQLSINAIGKVISESEQPSKIVDIVKEVKPDIVVITGHDGVAKGVKDYFDLNNYRNSKYFVDSVARLRDYEPNYDDLVIYAGACQSFYEAILDAGANYASSPERVLIHCLDPVFVCQKVAYTNINDIVNIREVVSNTITGAKGVGGLQTRGKCREGYPRSAFFK
;
A
#
# COMPACT_ATOMS: atom_id res chain seq x y z
N MET A 1 -17.82 31.75 10.78
CA MET A 1 -17.39 30.57 10.01
C MET A 1 -17.73 30.77 8.55
N LYS A 2 -16.81 30.42 7.66
CA LYS A 2 -16.91 30.54 6.20
C LYS A 2 -16.53 29.22 5.52
N ILE A 3 -16.87 29.10 4.24
CA ILE A 3 -16.43 27.97 3.40
C ILE A 3 -14.91 27.86 3.47
N GLY A 4 -14.43 26.65 3.70
CA GLY A 4 -13.02 26.34 3.88
C GLY A 4 -12.57 26.16 5.33
N ASP A 5 -13.30 26.72 6.32
CA ASP A 5 -12.93 26.56 7.73
C ASP A 5 -13.08 25.10 8.17
N ILE A 6 -12.19 24.67 9.07
CA ILE A 6 -12.23 23.35 9.70
C ILE A 6 -13.02 23.44 11.00
N VAL A 7 -13.95 22.50 11.18
CA VAL A 7 -14.89 22.48 12.30
C VAL A 7 -15.10 21.07 12.84
N VAL A 8 -15.56 21.00 14.08
CA VAL A 8 -16.10 19.79 14.71
C VAL A 8 -17.53 20.04 15.16
N ARG A 9 -18.31 18.97 15.29
CA ARG A 9 -19.71 19.04 15.76
C ARG A 9 -19.79 18.77 17.25
N LYS A 10 -20.41 19.68 17.99
CA LYS A 10 -20.60 19.58 19.44
C LYS A 10 -21.58 18.46 19.81
N SER A 11 -22.59 18.24 18.99
CA SER A 11 -23.61 17.20 19.19
C SER A 11 -23.12 15.76 19.00
N TYR A 12 -21.92 15.57 18.45
CA TYR A 12 -21.29 14.27 18.24
C TYR A 12 -19.95 14.17 18.99
N ASP A 13 -19.86 14.77 20.18
CA ASP A 13 -18.66 14.72 21.04
C ASP A 13 -17.35 15.16 20.36
N LYS A 14 -17.45 15.95 19.27
CA LYS A 14 -16.32 16.41 18.45
C LYS A 14 -15.50 15.24 17.86
N ASP A 15 -16.17 14.13 17.57
CA ASP A 15 -15.58 12.87 17.11
C ASP A 15 -14.95 12.94 15.71
N VAL A 16 -15.53 13.74 14.81
CA VAL A 16 -15.10 13.88 13.43
C VAL A 16 -14.80 15.34 13.08
N THR A 17 -13.68 15.53 12.41
CA THR A 17 -13.26 16.80 11.84
C THR A 17 -13.86 16.96 10.44
N PHE A 18 -14.46 18.12 10.18
CA PHE A 18 -15.08 18.47 8.91
C PHE A 18 -14.49 19.76 8.34
N LYS A 19 -14.58 19.91 7.02
CA LYS A 19 -14.37 21.16 6.31
C LYS A 19 -15.72 21.69 5.82
N ILE A 20 -15.98 22.97 6.03
CA ILE A 20 -17.19 23.60 5.48
C ILE A 20 -17.03 23.70 3.96
N ILE A 21 -17.92 23.05 3.21
CA ILE A 21 -17.89 23.04 1.74
C ILE A 21 -18.98 23.92 1.12
N ASP A 22 -20.07 24.19 1.85
CA ASP A 22 -21.16 25.02 1.38
C ASP A 22 -21.94 25.61 2.56
N ILE A 23 -22.68 26.70 2.32
CA ILE A 23 -23.54 27.36 3.32
C ILE A 23 -24.86 27.69 2.64
N LYS A 24 -25.96 27.17 3.17
CA LYS A 24 -27.30 27.29 2.58
C LYS A 24 -28.26 27.93 3.55
N ASP A 25 -29.01 28.93 3.09
CA ASP A 25 -30.14 29.45 3.84
C ASP A 25 -31.37 28.57 3.60
N THR A 26 -31.96 28.07 4.69
CA THR A 26 -33.16 27.22 4.67
C THR A 26 -34.24 27.81 5.55
N ASP A 27 -35.47 27.31 5.44
CA ASP A 27 -36.59 27.72 6.31
C ASP A 27 -36.31 27.48 7.81
N LYS A 28 -35.32 26.64 8.14
CA LYS A 28 -34.86 26.32 9.50
C LYS A 28 -33.66 27.15 9.95
N GLY A 29 -33.23 28.12 9.14
CA GLY A 29 -32.03 28.94 9.37
C GLY A 29 -30.88 28.58 8.43
N THR A 30 -29.72 29.20 8.66
CA THR A 30 -28.49 28.98 7.89
C THR A 30 -27.86 27.63 8.27
N MET A 31 -27.78 26.73 7.30
CA MET A 31 -27.22 25.39 7.42
C MET A 31 -25.86 25.30 6.72
N TYR A 32 -24.88 24.75 7.41
CA TYR A 32 -23.53 24.53 6.90
C TYR A 32 -23.43 23.10 6.38
N VAL A 33 -22.98 22.93 5.13
CA VAL A 33 -22.67 21.62 4.56
C VAL A 33 -21.20 21.31 4.85
N LEU A 34 -20.98 20.16 5.45
CA LEU A 34 -19.73 19.72 6.02
C LEU A 34 -19.24 18.48 5.28
N ASN A 35 -17.97 18.48 4.89
CA ASN A 35 -17.30 17.29 4.36
C ASN A 35 -16.28 16.78 5.37
N GLY A 36 -16.36 15.51 5.75
CA GLY A 36 -15.42 14.88 6.66
C GLY A 36 -14.01 14.94 6.09
N VAL A 37 -13.04 15.39 6.89
CA VAL A 37 -11.64 15.55 6.45
C VAL A 37 -10.97 14.19 6.23
N ASN A 38 -11.26 13.25 7.13
CA ASN A 38 -10.60 11.95 7.23
C ASN A 38 -11.53 10.76 6.98
N LEU A 39 -12.84 11.00 7.14
CA LEU A 39 -13.90 10.05 6.84
C LEU A 39 -14.73 10.57 5.67
N ARG A 40 -15.11 9.69 4.74
CA ARG A 40 -15.91 10.03 3.55
C ARG A 40 -17.39 10.24 3.88
N ILE A 41 -17.66 11.22 4.74
CA ILE A 41 -19.01 11.57 5.18
C ILE A 41 -19.35 13.01 4.84
N VAL A 42 -20.60 13.23 4.45
CA VAL A 42 -21.18 14.56 4.31
C VAL A 42 -22.27 14.72 5.36
N ALA A 43 -22.25 15.85 6.05
CA ALA A 43 -23.23 16.20 7.06
C ALA A 43 -23.69 17.64 6.87
N ASP A 44 -24.87 17.97 7.36
CA ASP A 44 -25.36 19.33 7.52
C ASP A 44 -25.48 19.66 9.00
N SER A 45 -25.20 20.91 9.35
CA SER A 45 -25.20 21.36 10.75
C SER A 45 -25.50 22.85 10.85
N PRO A 46 -26.27 23.29 11.86
CA PRO A 46 -26.42 24.71 12.14
C PRO A 46 -25.14 25.28 12.79
N LEU A 47 -24.97 26.60 12.76
CA LEU A 47 -23.78 27.28 13.30
C LEU A 47 -23.55 26.96 14.79
N GLU A 48 -24.63 26.86 15.55
CA GLU A 48 -24.59 26.65 17.00
C GLU A 48 -24.07 25.26 17.38
N ASP A 49 -24.06 24.30 16.46
CA ASP A 49 -23.49 22.96 16.66
C ASP A 49 -22.01 22.90 16.25
N LEU A 50 -21.49 23.93 15.58
CA LEU A 50 -20.11 23.95 15.10
C LEU A 50 -19.16 24.62 16.08
N GLU A 51 -17.94 24.08 16.13
CA GLU A 51 -16.80 24.69 16.80
C GLU A 51 -15.62 24.69 15.84
N GLN A 52 -14.99 25.86 15.65
CA GLN A 52 -13.86 26.01 14.75
C GLN A 52 -12.62 25.41 15.40
N VAL A 53 -11.85 24.68 14.61
CA VAL A 53 -10.57 24.12 15.02
C VAL A 53 -9.49 24.84 14.23
N ASP A 54 -8.46 25.33 14.92
CA ASP A 54 -7.28 25.87 14.25
C ASP A 54 -6.61 24.78 13.40
N GLU A 55 -6.06 25.15 12.25
CA GLU A 55 -5.34 24.22 11.38
C GLU A 55 -4.18 23.50 12.11
N ASP A 56 -3.67 24.09 13.20
CA ASP A 56 -2.62 23.51 14.04
C ASP A 56 -3.17 22.58 15.15
N ASN A 57 -4.46 22.67 15.49
CA ASN A 57 -5.14 21.91 16.56
C ASN A 57 -6.06 20.78 16.04
N ILE A 58 -5.92 20.37 14.77
CA ILE A 58 -6.56 19.17 14.15
C ILE A 58 -6.25 17.87 14.95
N GLY A 59 -5.33 17.97 15.91
CA GLY A 59 -4.74 16.97 16.79
C GLY A 59 -5.60 15.87 17.41
N LEU A 60 -6.92 15.93 17.57
CA LEU A 60 -7.63 14.80 18.21
C LEU A 60 -7.81 13.61 17.24
N SER A 61 -8.16 13.86 15.99
CA SER A 61 -8.10 12.84 14.92
C SER A 61 -6.69 12.71 14.33
N ASP A 62 -5.90 13.79 14.38
CA ASP A 62 -4.49 13.81 13.97
C ASP A 62 -3.53 13.12 14.95
N VAL A 63 -3.81 12.99 16.24
CA VAL A 63 -2.88 12.32 17.19
C VAL A 63 -2.88 10.82 16.94
N VAL A 64 -4.05 10.20 16.75
CA VAL A 64 -4.13 8.77 16.39
C VAL A 64 -3.54 8.54 15.00
N PHE A 65 -3.84 9.43 14.05
CA PHE A 65 -3.28 9.43 12.71
C PHE A 65 -1.75 9.59 12.71
N ASN A 66 -1.21 10.68 13.25
CA ASN A 66 0.23 10.93 13.35
C ASN A 66 0.90 9.83 14.15
N LYS A 67 0.28 9.32 15.22
CA LYS A 67 0.82 8.18 15.96
C LYS A 67 0.93 6.95 15.06
N LYS A 68 -0.11 6.58 14.29
CA LYS A 68 -0.07 5.44 13.38
C LYS A 68 0.90 5.63 12.22
N VAL A 69 0.98 6.82 11.64
CA VAL A 69 1.96 7.15 10.60
C VAL A 69 3.37 7.09 11.17
N ASN A 70 3.63 7.69 12.33
CA ASN A 70 4.93 7.66 12.99
C ASN A 70 5.32 6.25 13.43
N GLU A 71 4.37 5.45 13.93
CA GLU A 71 4.57 4.04 14.27
C GLU A 71 4.89 3.23 13.00
N SER A 72 4.18 3.47 11.91
CA SER A 72 4.46 2.86 10.61
C SER A 72 5.86 3.20 10.10
N ILE A 73 6.27 4.48 10.18
CA ILE A 73 7.62 4.93 9.85
C ILE A 73 8.65 4.24 10.74
N LYS A 74 8.40 4.19 12.06
CA LYS A 74 9.28 3.50 13.02
C LYS A 74 9.43 2.02 12.68
N ASN A 75 8.34 1.32 12.38
CA ASN A 75 8.34 -0.08 11.99
C ASN A 75 9.08 -0.33 10.66
N ILE A 76 8.95 0.57 9.68
CA ILE A 76 9.74 0.51 8.43
C ILE A 76 11.24 0.69 8.73
N ILE A 77 11.60 1.64 9.60
CA ILE A 77 13.01 1.88 9.97
C ILE A 77 13.57 0.68 10.76
N GLU A 78 12.81 0.12 11.69
CA GLU A 78 13.21 -1.01 12.51
C GLU A 78 13.35 -2.30 11.70
N SER A 79 12.40 -2.61 10.81
CA SER A 79 12.50 -3.75 9.90
C SER A 79 13.73 -3.67 9.00
N ARG A 80 14.04 -2.47 8.46
CA ARG A 80 15.28 -2.23 7.71
C ARG A 80 16.54 -2.45 8.56
N ARG A 81 16.52 -2.13 9.86
CA ARG A 81 17.65 -2.38 10.78
C ARG A 81 17.77 -3.85 11.17
N ASN A 82 16.66 -4.56 11.34
CA ASN A 82 16.65 -5.98 11.73
C ASN A 82 16.99 -6.91 10.56
N ASN A 83 16.61 -6.57 9.33
CA ASN A 83 17.06 -7.28 8.13
C ASN A 83 18.59 -7.18 7.94
N ARG A 84 19.20 -6.05 8.30
CA ARG A 84 20.68 -5.93 8.37
C ARG A 84 21.27 -6.92 9.39
N LYS A 85 20.69 -7.04 10.58
CA LYS A 85 21.21 -7.96 11.63
C LYS A 85 21.03 -9.46 11.30
N THR A 86 20.01 -9.82 10.54
CA THR A 86 19.67 -11.23 10.20
C THR A 86 20.40 -11.75 8.95
N GLY A 87 21.05 -10.87 8.18
CA GLY A 87 22.05 -11.24 7.14
C GLY A 87 23.30 -11.95 7.66
N LYS A 88 23.44 -12.12 8.99
CA LYS A 88 24.39 -13.06 9.60
C LYS A 88 24.00 -14.50 9.25
N TYR A 89 24.48 -14.98 8.10
CA TYR A 89 24.52 -16.36 7.64
C TYR A 89 24.12 -17.39 8.73
N LYS A 90 22.92 -17.96 8.61
CA LYS A 90 22.67 -19.32 9.13
C LYS A 90 23.54 -20.28 8.32
N ASN A 91 24.79 -20.45 8.73
CA ASN A 91 25.62 -21.58 8.31
C ASN A 91 24.92 -22.87 8.76
N HIS A 92 24.06 -23.40 7.91
CA HIS A 92 23.71 -24.82 7.99
C HIS A 92 25.00 -25.59 7.74
N LYS A 93 25.58 -26.13 8.81
CA LYS A 93 26.63 -27.16 8.76
C LYS A 93 26.14 -28.25 7.81
N LYS A 94 26.62 -28.24 6.56
CA LYS A 94 26.51 -29.37 5.64
C LYS A 94 27.31 -30.49 6.30
N LYS A 95 26.61 -31.45 6.93
CA LYS A 95 27.19 -32.72 7.38
C LYS A 95 27.86 -33.35 6.16
N LYS A 96 29.20 -33.41 6.15
CA LYS A 96 29.98 -34.22 5.22
C LYS A 96 29.46 -35.66 5.32
N ARG A 97 28.72 -36.13 4.32
CA ARG A 97 28.62 -37.56 4.03
C ARG A 97 29.82 -37.87 3.14
N GLU A 98 30.86 -38.43 3.74
CA GLU A 98 31.89 -39.14 2.99
C GLU A 98 31.20 -40.32 2.29
N LYS A 99 31.14 -40.26 0.96
CA LYS A 99 30.83 -41.40 0.12
C LYS A 99 32.14 -41.80 -0.54
N SER A 100 32.68 -42.93 -0.09
CA SER A 100 33.80 -43.64 -0.70
C SER A 100 33.47 -43.99 -2.15
N TYR A 101 34.14 -43.33 -3.09
CA TYR A 101 34.26 -43.83 -4.45
C TYR A 101 35.54 -44.64 -4.53
N ARG A 102 35.40 -45.95 -4.76
CA ARG A 102 36.51 -46.84 -5.10
C ARG A 102 36.99 -46.47 -6.50
N GLU A 103 38.27 -46.15 -6.62
CA GLU A 103 38.96 -46.00 -7.90
C GLU A 103 39.06 -47.35 -8.61
N SER A 104 38.51 -47.44 -9.82
CA SER A 104 38.94 -48.41 -10.82
C SER A 104 39.87 -47.69 -11.79
N LYS A 105 41.14 -48.12 -11.79
CA LYS A 105 42.16 -47.77 -12.78
C LYS A 105 41.73 -48.26 -14.16
N ASP A 106 41.86 -47.39 -15.17
CA ASP A 106 42.35 -47.70 -16.53
C ASP A 106 42.45 -46.37 -17.31
N THR A 107 43.66 -45.81 -17.48
CA THR A 107 44.63 -46.02 -18.58
C THR A 107 44.12 -45.59 -19.96
N SER A 108 44.55 -44.40 -20.40
CA SER A 108 44.91 -43.95 -21.77
C SER A 108 44.56 -42.46 -21.93
N SER A 109 45.53 -41.56 -21.79
CA SER A 109 46.50 -41.13 -22.82
C SER A 109 46.09 -39.78 -23.43
N SER A 110 46.98 -38.80 -23.24
CA SER A 110 47.25 -37.65 -24.11
C SER A 110 46.14 -36.64 -24.44
N ARG A 111 45.85 -35.73 -23.49
CA ARG A 111 45.38 -34.36 -23.82
C ARG A 111 45.53 -33.33 -22.68
N GLN A 112 46.59 -33.45 -21.89
CA GLN A 112 46.74 -32.65 -20.66
C GLN A 112 48.13 -32.01 -20.53
N THR A 113 48.60 -31.34 -21.59
CA THR A 113 49.89 -30.60 -21.55
C THR A 113 49.92 -29.33 -22.42
N ALA A 114 48.78 -28.73 -22.79
CA ALA A 114 48.78 -27.54 -23.68
C ALA A 114 48.04 -26.29 -23.15
N LEU A 115 47.58 -26.26 -21.89
CA LEU A 115 46.90 -25.07 -21.33
C LEU A 115 47.63 -24.44 -20.12
N ALA A 116 48.79 -24.98 -19.75
CA ALA A 116 49.56 -24.54 -18.58
C ALA A 116 50.56 -23.40 -18.88
N GLU A 117 50.69 -22.96 -20.13
CA GLU A 117 51.71 -21.98 -20.56
C GLU A 117 51.19 -20.55 -20.80
N ILE A 118 49.92 -20.25 -20.52
CA ILE A 118 49.31 -18.92 -20.82
C ILE A 118 49.09 -18.03 -19.56
N TYR A 119 49.51 -18.45 -18.37
CA TYR A 119 49.36 -17.61 -17.15
C TYR A 119 50.69 -17.34 -16.44
N PRO A 120 51.17 -16.08 -16.38
CA PRO A 120 52.30 -15.70 -15.54
C PRO A 120 52.02 -15.99 -14.06
N ARG A 121 53.04 -16.52 -13.37
CA ARG A 121 53.05 -17.03 -11.98
C ARG A 121 53.00 -15.95 -10.87
N ASP A 122 52.22 -14.88 -11.01
CA ASP A 122 52.19 -13.80 -10.01
C ASP A 122 50.80 -13.53 -9.38
N LEU A 123 50.12 -14.59 -8.94
CA LEU A 123 48.90 -14.48 -8.12
C LEU A 123 49.16 -14.36 -6.60
N LYS A 124 50.43 -14.24 -6.16
CA LYS A 124 50.80 -14.21 -4.72
C LYS A 124 50.74 -12.85 -4.04
N LYS A 125 50.19 -11.81 -4.68
CA LYS A 125 49.92 -10.50 -4.04
C LYS A 125 48.60 -9.88 -4.49
N ILE A 126 47.49 -10.62 -4.40
CA ILE A 126 46.18 -9.97 -4.25
C ILE A 126 45.87 -10.02 -2.76
N LYS A 127 46.15 -8.93 -2.04
CA LYS A 127 45.56 -8.72 -0.71
C LYS A 127 44.06 -8.67 -0.94
N ILE A 128 43.34 -9.74 -0.61
CA ILE A 128 41.89 -9.72 -0.46
C ILE A 128 41.64 -8.77 0.71
N THR A 129 41.42 -7.50 0.40
CA THR A 129 40.91 -6.52 1.36
C THR A 129 39.63 -7.11 1.91
N GLN A 130 39.61 -7.34 3.23
CA GLN A 130 38.40 -7.77 3.92
C GLN A 130 37.30 -6.76 3.56
N VAL A 131 36.26 -7.25 2.89
CA VAL A 131 35.12 -6.42 2.47
C VAL A 131 34.53 -5.81 3.74
N GLU A 132 34.76 -4.51 3.91
CA GLU A 132 34.21 -3.72 5.00
C GLU A 132 32.67 -3.82 4.97
N ASN A 133 32.07 -4.18 6.11
CA ASN A 133 30.65 -4.17 6.45
C ASN A 133 29.64 -4.17 5.25
N SER A 134 29.37 -5.36 4.69
CA SER A 134 28.47 -5.61 3.55
C SER A 134 27.06 -5.02 3.69
N ASP A 135 26.57 -4.84 4.92
CA ASP A 135 25.21 -4.36 5.21
C ASP A 135 24.98 -2.88 4.85
N SER A 136 26.05 -2.08 4.77
CA SER A 136 25.94 -0.66 4.38
C SER A 136 25.65 -0.47 2.89
N MET A 137 26.01 -1.46 2.08
CA MET A 137 25.83 -1.47 0.62
C MET A 137 24.46 -1.99 0.18
N ILE A 138 23.65 -2.54 1.08
CA ILE A 138 22.29 -3.00 0.73
C ILE A 138 21.32 -1.81 0.76
N PHE A 139 20.44 -1.73 -0.23
CA PHE A 139 19.33 -0.78 -0.25
C PHE A 139 18.03 -1.49 -0.59
N SER A 140 16.89 -0.90 -0.21
CA SER A 140 15.57 -1.39 -0.55
C SER A 140 14.93 -0.47 -1.57
N ARG A 141 14.19 -1.06 -2.51
CA ARG A 141 13.34 -0.38 -3.47
C ARG A 141 11.91 -0.86 -3.24
N PRO A 142 11.07 -0.04 -2.58
CA PRO A 142 9.67 -0.39 -2.33
C PRO A 142 8.90 -0.45 -3.64
N GLY A 143 7.79 -1.19 -3.63
CA GLY A 143 6.85 -1.23 -4.75
C GLY A 143 6.30 0.17 -5.08
N LYS A 144 6.18 0.47 -6.37
CA LYS A 144 5.60 1.71 -6.88
C LYS A 144 4.07 1.61 -6.86
N ILE A 145 3.42 2.69 -6.43
CA ILE A 145 1.95 2.76 -6.31
C ILE A 145 1.36 3.68 -7.37
N LEU A 146 0.28 3.24 -8.00
CA LEU A 146 -0.68 4.10 -8.68
C LEU A 146 -1.95 4.18 -7.82
N HIS A 147 -2.37 5.37 -7.43
CA HIS A 147 -3.61 5.60 -6.69
C HIS A 147 -4.57 6.43 -7.55
N VAL A 148 -5.69 5.82 -7.93
CA VAL A 148 -6.79 6.46 -8.63
C VAL A 148 -7.95 6.67 -7.65
N ASP A 149 -8.42 7.91 -7.52
CA ASP A 149 -9.55 8.25 -6.64
C ASP A 149 -10.56 9.16 -7.35
N GLY A 150 -11.84 8.98 -7.04
CA GLY A 150 -12.90 9.90 -7.44
C GLY A 150 -12.86 11.25 -6.72
N ASP A 151 -12.30 11.29 -5.50
CA ASP A 151 -12.22 12.50 -4.68
C ASP A 151 -10.80 13.11 -4.68
N PRO A 152 -10.61 14.35 -5.18
CA PRO A 152 -9.31 15.00 -5.21
C PRO A 152 -8.74 15.30 -3.83
N ASN A 153 -9.57 15.58 -2.83
CA ASN A 153 -9.11 15.92 -1.49
C ASN A 153 -8.58 14.67 -0.77
N TYR A 154 -9.31 13.55 -0.85
CA TYR A 154 -8.83 12.31 -0.24
C TYR A 154 -7.59 11.78 -0.93
N LEU A 155 -7.49 11.92 -2.25
CA LEU A 155 -6.27 11.56 -2.96
C LEU A 155 -5.07 12.39 -2.51
N ASP A 156 -5.22 13.72 -2.38
CA ASP A 156 -4.13 14.60 -1.92
C ASP A 156 -3.61 14.18 -0.53
N VAL A 157 -4.52 13.88 0.40
CA VAL A 157 -4.18 13.35 1.73
C VAL A 157 -3.39 12.03 1.62
N CYS A 158 -3.86 11.08 0.79
CA CYS A 158 -3.17 9.80 0.61
C CYS A 158 -1.75 9.97 0.02
N ILE A 159 -1.60 10.80 -1.01
CA ILE A 159 -0.32 11.05 -1.67
C ILE A 159 0.67 11.73 -0.72
N LYS A 160 0.22 12.66 0.13
CA LYS A 160 1.05 13.28 1.17
C LYS A 160 1.60 12.23 2.14
N VAL A 161 0.76 11.28 2.59
CA VAL A 161 1.19 10.22 3.50
C VAL A 161 2.14 9.24 2.82
N TYR A 162 1.88 8.82 1.56
CA TYR A 162 2.84 7.99 0.81
C TYR A 162 4.22 8.66 0.68
N LYS A 163 4.24 9.98 0.46
CA LYS A 163 5.48 10.77 0.40
C LYS A 163 6.22 10.77 1.74
N GLN A 164 5.52 10.97 2.87
CA GLN A 164 6.11 10.87 4.20
C GLN A 164 6.68 9.46 4.48
N LEU A 165 6.01 8.42 4.00
CA LEU A 165 6.45 7.04 4.06
C LEU A 165 7.58 6.70 3.07
N SER A 166 8.07 7.67 2.28
CA SER A 166 9.10 7.48 1.25
C SER A 166 8.73 6.42 0.20
N ILE A 167 7.45 6.32 -0.16
CA ILE A 167 6.95 5.45 -1.22
C ILE A 167 6.75 6.26 -2.50
N ASN A 168 7.17 5.70 -3.64
CA ASN A 168 6.91 6.29 -4.94
C ASN A 168 5.45 6.03 -5.35
N ALA A 169 4.58 7.01 -5.12
CA ALA A 169 3.16 6.96 -5.45
C ALA A 169 2.79 8.04 -6.47
N ILE A 170 1.98 7.67 -7.46
CA ILE A 170 1.38 8.60 -8.44
C ILE A 170 -0.13 8.63 -8.22
N GLY A 171 -0.69 9.83 -8.06
CA GLY A 171 -2.12 10.05 -7.93
C GLY A 171 -2.79 10.45 -9.25
N LYS A 172 -3.99 9.93 -9.53
CA LYS A 172 -4.86 10.41 -10.62
C LYS A 172 -6.29 10.59 -10.10
N VAL A 173 -6.87 11.76 -10.31
CA VAL A 173 -8.28 12.03 -9.98
C VAL A 173 -9.15 11.62 -11.15
N ILE A 174 -9.99 10.61 -10.97
CA ILE A 174 -10.87 10.06 -12.00
C ILE A 174 -12.18 9.62 -11.35
N SER A 175 -13.30 10.16 -11.86
CA SER A 175 -14.64 9.78 -11.40
C SER A 175 -14.87 8.27 -11.54
N GLU A 176 -15.62 7.66 -10.62
CA GLU A 176 -15.77 6.20 -10.54
C GLU A 176 -16.28 5.62 -11.87
N SER A 177 -17.23 6.30 -12.51
CA SER A 177 -17.78 5.89 -13.80
C SER A 177 -16.76 5.87 -14.94
N GLU A 178 -15.70 6.67 -14.87
CA GLU A 178 -14.68 6.74 -15.91
C GLU A 178 -13.49 5.82 -15.64
N GLN A 179 -13.29 5.38 -14.40
CA GLN A 179 -12.15 4.53 -14.01
C GLN A 179 -11.99 3.29 -14.89
N PRO A 180 -13.03 2.48 -15.20
CA PRO A 180 -12.86 1.26 -16.00
C PRO A 180 -12.31 1.53 -17.40
N SER A 181 -12.71 2.65 -18.00
CA SER A 181 -12.30 3.01 -19.36
C SER A 181 -10.85 3.51 -19.45
N LYS A 182 -10.29 4.03 -18.36
CA LYS A 182 -8.97 4.70 -18.35
C LYS A 182 -7.89 3.89 -17.62
N ILE A 183 -8.25 3.01 -16.71
CA ILE A 183 -7.30 2.41 -15.75
C ILE A 183 -6.17 1.62 -16.43
N VAL A 184 -6.48 0.87 -17.48
CA VAL A 184 -5.51 0.03 -18.19
C VAL A 184 -4.45 0.88 -18.90
N ASP A 185 -4.84 1.97 -19.54
CA ASP A 185 -3.90 2.86 -20.24
C ASP A 185 -2.96 3.55 -19.25
N ILE A 186 -3.50 3.96 -18.10
CA ILE A 186 -2.70 4.58 -17.04
C ILE A 186 -1.71 3.58 -16.44
N VAL A 187 -2.10 2.32 -16.22
CA VAL A 187 -1.19 1.28 -15.72
C VAL A 187 -0.08 0.98 -16.72
N LYS A 188 -0.37 0.97 -18.03
CA LYS A 188 0.66 0.81 -19.08
C LYS A 188 1.68 1.96 -19.09
N GLU A 189 1.22 3.20 -18.87
CA GLU A 189 2.08 4.39 -18.78
C GLU A 189 2.91 4.37 -17.49
N VAL A 190 2.25 4.17 -16.35
CA VAL A 190 2.83 4.34 -15.02
C VAL A 190 3.69 3.14 -14.62
N LYS A 191 3.34 1.93 -15.06
CA LYS A 191 3.97 0.65 -14.68
C LYS A 191 4.12 0.49 -13.15
N PRO A 192 3.01 0.55 -12.40
CA PRO A 192 3.02 0.36 -10.95
C PRO A 192 3.17 -1.12 -10.57
N ASP A 193 3.61 -1.37 -9.34
CA ASP A 193 3.57 -2.70 -8.71
C ASP A 193 2.26 -2.93 -7.93
N ILE A 194 1.63 -1.83 -7.49
CA ILE A 194 0.39 -1.79 -6.72
C ILE A 194 -0.54 -0.75 -7.32
N VAL A 195 -1.80 -1.11 -7.57
CA VAL A 195 -2.86 -0.20 -8.03
C VAL A 195 -3.93 -0.09 -6.95
N VAL A 196 -4.31 1.15 -6.65
CA VAL A 196 -5.37 1.49 -5.69
C VAL A 196 -6.49 2.17 -6.46
N ILE A 197 -7.71 1.63 -6.38
CA ILE A 197 -8.90 2.13 -7.05
C ILE A 197 -9.94 2.47 -5.98
N THR A 198 -10.09 3.75 -5.69
CA THR A 198 -10.97 4.24 -4.63
C THR A 198 -11.88 5.36 -5.15
N GLY A 199 -12.83 5.78 -4.34
CA GLY A 199 -13.82 6.79 -4.70
C GLY A 199 -14.92 6.86 -3.66
N HIS A 200 -16.09 7.29 -4.05
CA HIS A 200 -17.29 7.22 -3.24
C HIS A 200 -18.06 5.94 -3.58
N ASP A 201 -18.73 5.38 -2.58
CA ASP A 201 -19.68 4.31 -2.76
C ASP A 201 -20.67 4.35 -1.60
N GLY A 202 -21.70 3.51 -1.70
CA GLY A 202 -22.74 3.45 -0.69
C GLY A 202 -23.76 2.40 -1.07
N VAL A 203 -24.27 1.71 -0.06
CA VAL A 203 -25.40 0.79 -0.22
C VAL A 203 -26.71 1.57 -0.08
N ALA A 204 -27.71 1.24 -0.89
CA ALA A 204 -29.03 1.85 -0.80
C ALA A 204 -29.68 1.58 0.58
N LYS A 205 -30.53 2.52 1.03
CA LYS A 205 -31.21 2.41 2.34
C LYS A 205 -32.24 1.28 2.31
N GLY A 206 -32.31 0.50 3.39
CA GLY A 206 -33.33 -0.54 3.57
C GLY A 206 -33.08 -1.82 2.75
N VAL A 207 -31.90 -1.95 2.15
CA VAL A 207 -31.49 -3.15 1.42
C VAL A 207 -31.39 -4.34 2.38
N LYS A 208 -31.98 -5.46 1.97
CA LYS A 208 -31.84 -6.75 2.65
C LYS A 208 -30.85 -7.68 1.94
N ASP A 209 -30.75 -7.54 0.62
CA ASP A 209 -29.84 -8.31 -0.21
C ASP A 209 -28.55 -7.54 -0.48
N TYR A 210 -27.55 -7.81 0.35
CA TYR A 210 -26.21 -7.24 0.21
C TYR A 210 -25.38 -7.91 -0.90
N PHE A 211 -25.89 -8.97 -1.54
CA PHE A 211 -25.20 -9.69 -2.61
C PHE A 211 -25.66 -9.28 -4.02
N ASP A 212 -26.57 -8.31 -4.14
CA ASP A 212 -26.93 -7.70 -5.42
C ASP A 212 -26.09 -6.42 -5.67
N LEU A 213 -25.30 -6.45 -6.74
CA LEU A 213 -24.44 -5.35 -7.15
C LEU A 213 -25.21 -4.07 -7.49
N ASN A 214 -26.47 -4.18 -7.89
CA ASN A 214 -27.30 -3.01 -8.23
C ASN A 214 -27.71 -2.20 -7.00
N ASN A 215 -27.58 -2.76 -5.80
CA ASN A 215 -27.86 -2.05 -4.54
C ASN A 215 -26.74 -1.09 -4.12
N TYR A 216 -25.63 -1.06 -4.87
CA TYR A 216 -24.48 -0.22 -4.60
C TYR A 216 -24.33 0.86 -5.66
N ARG A 217 -23.99 2.08 -5.22
CA ARG A 217 -23.91 3.24 -6.11
C ARG A 217 -22.82 3.07 -7.17
N ASN A 218 -21.62 2.68 -6.75
CA ASN A 218 -20.42 2.73 -7.58
C ASN A 218 -19.62 1.42 -7.57
N SER A 219 -19.95 0.43 -6.73
CA SER A 219 -19.25 -0.86 -6.69
C SER A 219 -19.07 -1.51 -8.06
N LYS A 220 -20.05 -1.37 -8.97
CA LYS A 220 -19.96 -1.89 -10.34
C LYS A 220 -18.75 -1.37 -11.13
N TYR A 221 -18.34 -0.12 -10.89
CA TYR A 221 -17.20 0.47 -11.57
C TYR A 221 -15.88 -0.02 -10.98
N PHE A 222 -15.82 -0.27 -9.66
CA PHE A 222 -14.65 -0.89 -9.05
C PHE A 222 -14.48 -2.32 -9.56
N VAL A 223 -15.57 -3.10 -9.60
CA VAL A 223 -15.60 -4.46 -10.15
C VAL A 223 -15.10 -4.48 -11.60
N ASP A 224 -15.65 -3.64 -12.48
CA ASP A 224 -15.22 -3.55 -13.89
C ASP A 224 -13.75 -3.12 -14.02
N SER A 225 -13.30 -2.15 -13.21
CA SER A 225 -11.90 -1.71 -13.23
C SER A 225 -10.93 -2.82 -12.80
N VAL A 226 -11.28 -3.59 -11.77
CA VAL A 226 -10.48 -4.74 -11.30
C VAL A 226 -10.44 -5.83 -12.36
N ALA A 227 -11.59 -6.19 -12.94
CA ALA A 227 -11.67 -7.21 -13.99
C ALA A 227 -10.78 -6.85 -15.19
N ARG A 228 -10.85 -5.60 -15.68
CA ARG A 228 -10.00 -5.13 -16.79
C ARG A 228 -8.51 -5.12 -16.45
N LEU A 229 -8.16 -4.83 -15.20
CA LEU A 229 -6.77 -4.95 -14.75
C LEU A 229 -6.30 -6.40 -14.71
N ARG A 230 -7.18 -7.35 -14.40
CA ARG A 230 -6.88 -8.78 -14.44
C ARG A 230 -6.81 -9.35 -15.86
N ASP A 231 -7.57 -8.79 -16.79
CA ASP A 231 -7.38 -9.08 -18.22
C ASP A 231 -6.01 -8.59 -18.73
N TYR A 232 -5.50 -7.48 -18.17
CA TYR A 232 -4.17 -6.95 -18.49
C TYR A 232 -3.03 -7.72 -17.78
N GLU A 233 -3.16 -7.96 -16.47
CA GLU A 233 -2.20 -8.71 -15.65
C GLU A 233 -2.94 -9.71 -14.74
N PRO A 234 -3.08 -10.97 -15.18
CA PRO A 234 -3.82 -12.00 -14.46
C PRO A 234 -3.17 -12.41 -13.13
N ASN A 235 -1.84 -12.24 -12.99
CA ASN A 235 -1.14 -12.70 -11.81
C ASN A 235 -1.30 -11.71 -10.64
N TYR A 236 -1.92 -12.19 -9.56
CA TYR A 236 -2.14 -11.45 -8.32
C TYR A 236 -0.86 -10.94 -7.67
N ASP A 237 0.24 -11.69 -7.81
CA ASP A 237 1.53 -11.37 -7.22
C ASP A 237 2.40 -10.51 -8.15
N ASP A 238 2.01 -10.27 -9.40
CA ASP A 238 2.70 -9.36 -10.34
C ASP A 238 2.07 -7.95 -10.32
N LEU A 239 0.74 -7.87 -10.25
CA LEU A 239 0.01 -6.62 -10.01
C LEU A 239 -0.92 -6.75 -8.80
N VAL A 240 -0.58 -6.07 -7.70
CA VAL A 240 -1.43 -6.05 -6.51
C VAL A 240 -2.49 -4.98 -6.66
N ILE A 241 -3.75 -5.34 -6.41
CA ILE A 241 -4.90 -4.44 -6.58
C ILE A 241 -5.61 -4.27 -5.23
N TYR A 242 -5.75 -3.02 -4.79
CA TYR A 242 -6.66 -2.61 -3.73
C TYR A 242 -7.84 -1.88 -4.38
N ALA A 243 -9.09 -2.24 -4.06
CA ALA A 243 -10.25 -1.54 -4.61
C ALA A 243 -11.40 -1.37 -3.62
N GLY A 244 -12.19 -0.30 -3.81
CA GLY A 244 -13.42 -0.06 -3.08
C GLY A 244 -13.40 1.23 -2.26
N ALA A 245 -14.52 1.47 -1.59
CA ALA A 245 -14.79 2.66 -0.81
C ALA A 245 -15.70 2.32 0.39
N CYS A 246 -16.30 3.36 0.97
CA CYS A 246 -17.28 3.19 2.03
C CYS A 246 -18.45 2.31 1.55
N GLN A 247 -18.78 1.30 2.34
CA GLN A 247 -19.90 0.39 2.08
C GLN A 247 -19.88 -0.33 0.71
N SER A 248 -18.73 -0.48 0.08
CA SER A 248 -18.63 -1.20 -1.19
C SER A 248 -18.99 -2.67 -1.07
N PHE A 249 -19.42 -3.25 -2.19
CA PHE A 249 -19.64 -4.69 -2.34
C PHE A 249 -18.31 -5.45 -2.34
N TYR A 250 -17.79 -5.65 -1.12
CA TYR A 250 -16.50 -6.27 -0.84
C TYR A 250 -16.28 -7.59 -1.57
N GLU A 251 -17.24 -8.50 -1.52
CA GLU A 251 -17.12 -9.85 -2.10
C GLU A 251 -17.01 -9.78 -3.63
N ALA A 252 -17.87 -9.01 -4.29
CA ALA A 252 -17.82 -8.86 -5.75
C ALA A 252 -16.49 -8.25 -6.23
N ILE A 253 -15.90 -7.33 -5.46
CA ILE A 253 -14.59 -6.73 -5.78
C ILE A 253 -13.46 -7.77 -5.66
N LEU A 254 -13.50 -8.62 -4.63
CA LEU A 254 -12.54 -9.72 -4.49
C LEU A 254 -12.72 -10.77 -5.59
N ASP A 255 -13.96 -11.14 -5.89
CA ASP A 255 -14.29 -12.12 -6.94
C ASP A 255 -13.87 -11.62 -8.34
N ALA A 256 -13.92 -10.30 -8.58
CA ALA A 256 -13.38 -9.68 -9.79
C ALA A 256 -11.84 -9.76 -9.89
N GLY A 257 -11.17 -9.99 -8.77
CA GLY A 257 -9.76 -10.32 -8.72
C GLY A 257 -8.89 -9.37 -7.89
N ALA A 258 -9.48 -8.53 -7.04
CA ALA A 258 -8.70 -7.66 -6.17
C ALA A 258 -7.94 -8.48 -5.11
N ASN A 259 -6.75 -8.02 -4.74
CA ASN A 259 -6.02 -8.59 -3.60
C ASN A 259 -6.64 -8.13 -2.28
N TYR A 260 -7.06 -6.87 -2.23
CA TYR A 260 -7.67 -6.26 -1.06
C TYR A 260 -8.90 -5.47 -1.47
N ALA A 261 -9.92 -5.50 -0.62
CA ALA A 261 -11.14 -4.74 -0.85
C ALA A 261 -11.62 -4.03 0.42
N SER A 262 -12.31 -2.93 0.22
CA SER A 262 -12.89 -2.14 1.31
C SER A 262 -14.26 -2.67 1.75
N SER A 263 -14.56 -2.42 3.01
CA SER A 263 -15.86 -2.51 3.68
C SER A 263 -16.54 -3.91 3.72
N PRO A 264 -15.87 -4.95 4.26
CA PRO A 264 -16.52 -6.24 4.53
C PRO A 264 -17.84 -6.11 5.30
N GLU A 265 -17.91 -5.25 6.32
CA GLU A 265 -19.12 -5.03 7.13
C GLU A 265 -20.01 -3.88 6.63
N ARG A 266 -19.76 -3.36 5.42
CA ARG A 266 -20.50 -2.22 4.84
C ARG A 266 -20.51 -0.96 5.72
N VAL A 267 -19.38 -0.71 6.37
CA VAL A 267 -19.11 0.46 7.20
C VAL A 267 -18.44 1.60 6.42
N LEU A 268 -18.46 2.78 7.02
CA LEU A 268 -17.61 3.90 6.62
C LEU A 268 -16.15 3.59 6.98
N ILE A 269 -15.24 3.90 6.07
CA ILE A 269 -13.81 3.62 6.21
C ILE A 269 -13.00 4.91 6.21
N HIS A 270 -11.81 4.87 6.80
CA HIS A 270 -10.89 6.00 6.72
C HIS A 270 -10.21 6.05 5.35
N CYS A 271 -9.98 7.26 4.82
CA CYS A 271 -9.28 7.43 3.55
C CYS A 271 -7.85 6.84 3.52
N LEU A 272 -7.23 6.57 4.67
CA LEU A 272 -5.85 6.08 4.79
C LEU A 272 -5.75 4.58 5.01
N ASP A 273 -6.86 3.88 5.18
CA ASP A 273 -6.83 2.42 5.24
C ASP A 273 -6.17 1.79 4.00
N PRO A 274 -6.45 2.25 2.76
CA PRO A 274 -5.71 1.81 1.58
C PRO A 274 -4.21 2.09 1.67
N VAL A 275 -3.82 3.24 2.24
CA VAL A 275 -2.42 3.67 2.38
C VAL A 275 -1.64 2.70 3.27
N PHE A 276 -2.19 2.33 4.43
CA PHE A 276 -1.52 1.41 5.36
C PHE A 276 -1.39 -0.01 4.79
N VAL A 277 -2.41 -0.47 4.05
CA VAL A 277 -2.34 -1.76 3.33
C VAL A 277 -1.23 -1.72 2.29
N CYS A 278 -1.25 -0.71 1.41
CA CYS A 278 -0.29 -0.62 0.31
C CYS A 278 1.13 -0.37 0.80
N GLN A 279 1.32 0.38 1.89
CA GLN A 279 2.61 0.53 2.55
C GLN A 279 3.19 -0.83 2.97
N LYS A 280 2.39 -1.65 3.64
CA LYS A 280 2.88 -2.94 4.15
C LYS A 280 3.24 -3.88 2.98
N VAL A 281 2.44 -3.92 1.92
CA VAL A 281 2.75 -4.67 0.71
C VAL A 281 4.03 -4.13 0.04
N ALA A 282 4.12 -2.81 -0.15
CA ALA A 282 5.25 -2.16 -0.82
C ALA A 282 6.59 -2.40 -0.13
N TYR A 283 6.60 -2.53 1.20
CA TYR A 283 7.80 -2.73 2.00
C TYR A 283 8.12 -4.18 2.37
N THR A 284 7.19 -5.11 2.18
CA THR A 284 7.45 -6.54 2.37
C THR A 284 8.30 -7.08 1.22
N ASN A 285 9.29 -7.94 1.49
CA ASN A 285 10.17 -8.52 0.47
C ASN A 285 9.35 -9.35 -0.53
N ILE A 286 9.74 -9.34 -1.81
CA ILE A 286 9.09 -10.15 -2.86
C ILE A 286 9.04 -11.67 -2.56
N ASN A 287 9.97 -12.16 -1.75
CA ASN A 287 10.01 -13.57 -1.34
C ASN A 287 9.01 -13.91 -0.23
N ASP A 288 8.53 -12.90 0.50
CA ASP A 288 7.71 -13.05 1.70
C ASP A 288 6.23 -12.83 1.41
N ILE A 289 5.40 -13.58 2.13
CA ILE A 289 3.94 -13.41 2.14
C ILE A 289 3.59 -12.31 3.15
N VAL A 290 2.77 -11.37 2.73
CA VAL A 290 2.25 -10.31 3.59
C VAL A 290 1.26 -10.91 4.59
N ASN A 291 1.48 -10.68 5.89
CA ASN A 291 0.55 -11.12 6.92
C ASN A 291 -0.73 -10.26 6.89
N ILE A 292 -1.81 -10.80 6.34
CA ILE A 292 -3.10 -10.11 6.18
C ILE A 292 -3.66 -9.62 7.52
N ARG A 293 -3.57 -10.44 8.58
CA ARG A 293 -4.11 -10.06 9.89
C ARG A 293 -3.40 -8.84 10.46
N GLU A 294 -2.08 -8.80 10.30
CA GLU A 294 -1.25 -7.65 10.70
C GLU A 294 -1.58 -6.42 9.85
N VAL A 295 -1.72 -6.58 8.53
CA VAL A 295 -2.13 -5.49 7.62
C VAL A 295 -3.44 -4.87 8.11
N VAL A 296 -4.46 -5.70 8.30
CA VAL A 296 -5.81 -5.26 8.65
C VAL A 296 -5.83 -4.62 10.04
N SER A 297 -5.13 -5.18 11.04
CA SER A 297 -5.07 -4.58 12.38
C SER A 297 -4.37 -3.22 12.40
N ASN A 298 -3.48 -2.96 11.44
CA ASN A 298 -2.75 -1.70 11.36
C ASN A 298 -3.56 -0.59 10.68
N THR A 299 -4.59 -0.92 9.89
CA THR A 299 -5.54 0.08 9.34
C THR A 299 -6.33 0.79 10.45
N ILE A 300 -6.88 1.96 10.17
CA ILE A 300 -7.64 2.76 11.13
C ILE A 300 -8.99 2.11 11.43
N THR A 301 -9.75 1.72 10.39
CA THR A 301 -11.07 1.09 10.58
C THR A 301 -10.98 -0.40 10.95
N GLY A 302 -9.86 -1.07 10.64
CA GLY A 302 -9.65 -2.48 11.00
C GLY A 302 -10.45 -3.46 10.13
N ALA A 303 -10.71 -4.64 10.68
CA ALA A 303 -11.34 -5.76 9.94
C ALA A 303 -12.76 -5.47 9.43
N LYS A 304 -13.45 -4.49 10.02
CA LYS A 304 -14.76 -4.05 9.53
C LYS A 304 -14.66 -3.31 8.20
N GLY A 305 -13.54 -2.59 8.01
CA GLY A 305 -13.33 -1.66 6.90
C GLY A 305 -12.42 -2.19 5.80
N VAL A 306 -11.57 -3.18 6.06
CA VAL A 306 -10.68 -3.76 5.04
C VAL A 306 -10.52 -5.26 5.23
N GLY A 307 -10.51 -5.97 4.11
CA GLY A 307 -10.09 -7.36 4.05
C GLY A 307 -9.32 -7.66 2.76
N GLY A 308 -8.94 -8.91 2.56
CA GLY A 308 -8.22 -9.32 1.36
C GLY A 308 -7.72 -10.76 1.39
N LEU A 309 -6.96 -11.09 0.35
CA LEU A 309 -6.39 -12.39 0.06
C LEU A 309 -4.87 -12.39 0.27
N GLN A 310 -4.31 -13.60 0.33
CA GLN A 310 -2.87 -13.78 0.50
C GLN A 310 -2.11 -13.16 -0.67
N THR A 311 -1.12 -12.33 -0.37
CA THR A 311 -0.40 -11.52 -1.36
C THR A 311 1.10 -11.49 -1.01
N ARG A 312 1.98 -11.58 -2.01
CA ARG A 312 3.43 -11.39 -1.83
C ARG A 312 3.82 -9.92 -1.71
N GLY A 313 4.94 -9.66 -1.05
CA GLY A 313 5.51 -8.33 -0.98
C GLY A 313 6.00 -7.79 -2.32
N LYS A 314 6.26 -6.48 -2.40
CA LYS A 314 6.76 -5.79 -3.61
C LYS A 314 8.12 -5.13 -3.43
N CYS A 315 8.71 -5.20 -2.25
CA CYS A 315 10.02 -4.63 -1.98
C CYS A 315 11.13 -5.49 -2.57
N ARG A 316 12.05 -4.86 -3.30
CA ARG A 316 13.27 -5.48 -3.81
C ARG A 316 14.49 -5.00 -3.05
N GLU A 317 15.39 -5.92 -2.76
CA GLU A 317 16.72 -5.60 -2.23
C GLU A 317 17.69 -5.39 -3.39
N GLY A 318 18.48 -4.33 -3.31
CA GLY A 318 19.49 -3.97 -4.27
C GLY A 318 20.89 -3.95 -3.64
N TYR A 319 21.89 -4.30 -4.44
CA TYR A 319 23.31 -4.27 -4.08
C TYR A 319 24.17 -4.11 -5.35
N PRO A 320 25.29 -3.37 -5.29
CA PRO A 320 25.70 -2.48 -4.20
C PRO A 320 24.98 -1.14 -4.29
N ARG A 321 24.86 -0.44 -3.15
CA ARG A 321 24.41 0.95 -3.09
C ARG A 321 25.47 1.82 -3.78
N SER A 322 25.05 2.58 -4.78
CA SER A 322 25.93 3.50 -5.51
C SER A 322 26.45 4.60 -4.57
N ALA A 323 27.74 4.93 -4.68
CA ALA A 323 28.36 6.04 -3.96
C ALA A 323 27.80 7.42 -4.35
N PHE A 324 27.07 7.50 -5.48
CA PHE A 324 26.42 8.73 -5.95
C PHE A 324 25.00 8.91 -5.40
N PHE A 325 24.48 7.94 -4.64
CA PHE A 325 23.16 8.02 -4.02
C PHE A 325 23.30 8.79 -2.69
N LYS A 326 22.91 10.08 -2.68
CA LYS A 326 22.91 10.95 -1.49
C LYS A 326 21.70 10.69 -0.59
#